data_AF-A0A4P5WAD0-F1
#
_entry.id   AF-A0A4P5WAD0-F1
#
_cell.length_a   1.000
_cell.length_b   1.000
_cell.length_c   1.000
_cell.angle_alpha   90.00
_cell.angle_beta   90.00
_cell.angle_gamma   90.00
#
_symmetry.space_group_name_H-M   'P 1'
#
loop_
_entity.id
_entity.type
_entity.pdbx_description
1 polymer ?
#
loop_
_entity_poly.entity_id
_entity_poly.type
_entity_poly.pdbx_seq_one_letter_code
_entity_poly.pdbx_strand_id
1 'polypeptide(L)' 'MAFIRAVSAGEFTVEPIESDDIERAVEVMEAYADFPLGFVDASLVAIAERFETLELLTTDRRHFSAVRPRHARGFHVVP' A
#
# COMPACT_ATOMS: atom_id res chain seq x y z
N MET A 1 5.07 21.63 -6.91
CA MET A 1 3.85 21.82 -6.08
C MET A 1 2.54 21.52 -6.78
N ALA A 2 2.50 21.26 -8.10
CA ALA A 2 1.25 20.95 -8.80
C ALA A 2 0.48 19.78 -8.14
N PHE A 3 1.18 18.68 -7.83
CA PHE A 3 0.61 17.54 -7.12
C PHE A 3 -0.03 17.91 -5.76
N ILE A 4 0.73 18.54 -4.86
CA ILE A 4 0.22 18.91 -3.53
C ILE A 4 -0.95 19.91 -3.61
N ARG A 5 -0.98 20.79 -4.62
CA ARG A 5 -2.13 21.68 -4.84
C ARG A 5 -3.37 20.91 -5.27
N ALA A 6 -3.24 19.92 -6.17
CA ALA A 6 -4.34 19.06 -6.58
C ALA A 6 -4.90 18.24 -5.39
N VAL A 7 -4.02 17.68 -4.55
CA VAL A 7 -4.42 17.02 -3.30
C VAL A 7 -5.19 17.98 -2.38
N SER A 8 -4.65 19.19 -2.14
CA SER A 8 -5.32 20.20 -1.32
C SER A 8 -6.64 20.72 -1.91
N ALA A 9 -6.81 20.64 -3.23
CA ALA A 9 -8.03 21.02 -3.94
C ALA A 9 -9.09 19.90 -3.94
N GLY A 10 -8.76 18.72 -3.40
CA GLY A 10 -9.66 17.57 -3.35
C GLY A 10 -9.77 16.80 -4.66
N GLU A 11 -8.81 16.95 -5.57
CA GLU A 11 -8.77 16.18 -6.82
C GLU A 11 -8.43 14.69 -6.58
N PHE A 12 -7.90 14.36 -5.40
CA PHE A 12 -7.60 13.01 -4.95
C PHE A 12 -8.30 12.72 -3.62
N THR A 13 -8.79 11.50 -3.48
CA THR A 13 -9.23 10.97 -2.19
C THR A 13 -8.01 10.65 -1.34
N VAL A 14 -7.93 11.23 -0.14
CA VAL A 14 -6.92 10.88 0.86
C VAL A 14 -7.55 9.91 1.83
N GLU A 15 -7.16 8.65 1.73
CA GLU A 15 -7.65 7.59 2.62
C GLU A 15 -6.88 7.60 3.94
N PRO A 16 -7.56 7.74 5.09
CA PRO A 16 -6.93 7.56 6.39
C PRO A 16 -6.63 6.08 6.66
N ILE A 17 -5.54 5.83 7.39
CA ILE A 17 -5.25 4.50 7.93
C ILE A 17 -6.20 4.19 9.10
N GLU A 18 -6.75 2.98 9.11
CA GLU A 18 -7.60 2.49 10.20
C GLU A 18 -6.80 1.63 11.19
N SER A 19 -7.37 1.36 12.37
CA SER A 19 -6.73 0.49 13.37
C SER A 19 -6.46 -0.91 12.84
N ASP A 20 -7.42 -1.47 12.08
CA ASP A 20 -7.30 -2.79 11.46
C ASP A 20 -6.17 -2.81 10.40
N ASP A 21 -5.93 -1.69 9.70
CA ASP A 21 -4.81 -1.58 8.75
C ASP A 21 -3.45 -1.60 9.48
N ILE A 22 -3.37 -1.04 10.69
CA ILE A 22 -2.15 -1.04 11.50
C ILE A 22 -1.85 -2.44 11.99
N GLU A 23 -2.85 -3.15 12.53
CA GLU A 23 -2.71 -4.55 12.93
C GLU A 23 -2.27 -5.40 11.74
N ARG A 24 -2.89 -5.19 10.57
CA ARG A 24 -2.50 -5.89 9.37
C ARG A 24 -1.10 -5.54 8.88
N ALA A 25 -0.67 -4.28 8.99
CA ALA A 25 0.67 -3.87 8.62
C ALA A 25 1.74 -4.56 9.48
N VAL A 26 1.48 -4.78 10.77
CA VAL A 26 2.39 -5.56 11.64
C VAL A 26 2.56 -6.98 11.10
N GLU A 27 1.47 -7.67 10.79
CA GLU A 27 1.55 -9.02 10.24
C GLU A 27 2.30 -9.07 8.89
N VAL A 28 2.11 -8.07 8.02
CA VAL A 28 2.82 -7.97 6.75
C VAL A 28 4.32 -7.79 7.00
N MET A 29 4.71 -6.92 7.94
CA MET A 29 6.12 -6.71 8.28
C MET A 29 6.76 -7.98 8.84
N GLU A 30 6.04 -8.72 9.69
CA GLU A 30 6.51 -10.01 10.23
C GLU A 30 6.66 -11.08 9.15
N ALA A 31 5.69 -11.18 8.23
CA ALA A 31 5.73 -12.14 7.13
C ALA A 31 6.88 -11.88 6.14
N TYR A 32 7.35 -10.64 6.05
CA TYR A 32 8.45 -10.21 5.18
C TYR A 32 9.67 -9.76 5.99
N ALA A 33 9.93 -10.33 7.18
CA ALA A 33 11.04 -9.90 8.05
C ALA A 33 12.43 -9.95 7.38
N ASP A 34 12.67 -10.94 6.50
CA ASP A 34 13.92 -11.07 5.72
C ASP A 34 13.97 -10.15 4.47
N PHE A 35 12.86 -9.46 4.18
CA PHE A 35 12.71 -8.48 3.11
C PHE A 35 12.05 -7.22 3.70
N PRO A 36 12.79 -6.45 4.54
CA PRO A 36 12.18 -5.54 5.49
C PRO A 36 11.39 -4.44 4.78
N LEU A 37 10.07 -4.60 4.80
CA LEU A 37 9.11 -3.57 4.38
C LEU A 37 9.03 -2.50 5.47
N GLY A 38 9.02 -1.23 5.06
CA GLY A 38 8.73 -0.14 5.99
C GLY A 38 7.26 -0.17 6.41
N PHE A 39 6.95 0.48 7.54
CA PHE A 39 5.57 0.63 8.01
C PHE A 39 4.65 1.24 6.94
N VAL A 40 5.16 2.20 6.15
CA VAL A 40 4.39 2.83 5.06
C VAL A 40 4.06 1.84 3.95
N ASP A 41 4.99 0.98 3.55
CA ASP A 41 4.72 -0.01 2.50
C ASP A 41 3.74 -1.07 3.00
N ALA A 42 3.91 -1.53 4.24
CA ALA A 42 3.02 -2.50 4.87
C ALA A 42 1.60 -1.95 5.07
N SER A 43 1.45 -0.67 5.41
CA SER A 43 0.12 -0.05 5.52
C SER A 43 -0.56 0.13 4.17
N LEU A 44 0.18 0.41 3.10
CA LEU A 44 -0.36 0.43 1.74
C LEU A 44 -0.86 -0.95 1.29
N VAL A 45 -0.18 -2.03 1.69
CA VAL A 45 -0.64 -3.40 1.45
C VAL A 45 -1.95 -3.66 2.22
N ALA A 46 -2.02 -3.27 3.49
CA ALA A 46 -3.22 -3.44 4.31
C ALA A 46 -4.43 -2.68 3.75
N ILE A 47 -4.25 -1.41 3.38
CA ILE A 47 -5.30 -0.60 2.74
C ILE A 47 -5.73 -1.24 1.41
N ALA A 48 -4.77 -1.71 0.60
CA ALA A 48 -5.12 -2.35 -0.67
C ALA A 48 -5.93 -3.64 -0.48
N GLU A 49 -5.66 -4.40 0.58
CA GLU A 49 -6.49 -5.55 0.99
C GLU A 49 -7.88 -5.11 1.46
N ARG A 50 -8.00 -4.08 2.30
CA ARG A 50 -9.29 -3.53 2.78
C ARG A 50 -10.18 -3.06 1.63
N PHE A 51 -9.59 -2.46 0.60
CA PHE A 51 -10.29 -1.98 -0.59
C PHE A 51 -10.43 -3.03 -1.71
N GLU A 52 -9.93 -4.24 -1.50
CA GLU A 52 -9.87 -5.32 -2.50
C GLU A 52 -9.24 -4.87 -3.85
N THR A 53 -8.33 -3.89 -3.82
CA THR A 53 -7.66 -3.38 -5.02
C THR A 53 -6.34 -4.09 -5.28
N LEU A 54 -5.97 -4.18 -6.56
CA LEU A 54 -4.69 -4.74 -6.99
C LEU A 54 -3.82 -3.72 -7.72
N GLU A 55 -4.37 -2.58 -8.13
CA GLU A 55 -3.63 -1.59 -8.90
C GLU A 55 -2.92 -0.61 -7.96
N LEU A 56 -1.60 -0.53 -8.09
CA LEU A 56 -0.76 0.37 -7.28
C LEU A 56 0.04 1.30 -8.19
N LEU A 57 -0.20 2.59 -8.08
CA LEU A 57 0.54 3.63 -8.79
C LEU A 57 1.79 4.03 -7.99
N THR A 58 2.93 3.38 -8.22
CA THR A 58 4.18 3.63 -7.49
C THR A 58 5.43 3.37 -8.34
N THR A 59 6.49 4.12 -8.08
CA THR A 59 7.83 3.85 -8.65
C THR A 59 8.58 2.76 -7.88
N ASP A 60 8.13 2.39 -6.68
CA ASP A 60 8.73 1.30 -5.90
C ASP A 60 8.24 -0.07 -6.39
N ARG A 61 8.75 -0.48 -7.54
CA ARG A 61 8.39 -1.78 -8.12
C ARG A 61 8.96 -2.93 -7.32
N ARG A 62 10.10 -2.75 -6.66
CA ARG A 62 10.83 -3.83 -6.01
C ARG A 62 10.05 -4.36 -4.82
N HIS A 63 9.57 -3.49 -3.94
CA HIS A 63 8.83 -3.93 -2.77
C HIS A 63 7.46 -4.51 -3.17
N PHE A 64 6.67 -3.77 -3.95
CA PHE A 64 5.30 -4.19 -4.27
C PHE A 64 5.19 -5.36 -5.25
N SER A 65 6.23 -5.67 -6.04
CA SER A 65 6.24 -6.88 -6.87
C SER A 65 6.49 -8.16 -6.06
N ALA A 66 7.17 -8.05 -4.92
CA ALA A 66 7.49 -9.17 -4.03
C ALA A 66 6.33 -9.53 -3.09
N VAL A 67 5.54 -8.53 -2.71
CA VAL A 67 4.41 -8.72 -1.78
C VAL A 67 3.23 -9.42 -2.46
N ARG A 68 2.51 -10.23 -1.68
CA ARG A 68 1.29 -10.95 -2.08
C ARG A 68 0.15 -10.55 -1.15
N PRO A 69 -0.86 -9.81 -1.62
CA PRO A 69 -2.00 -9.47 -0.78
C PRO A 69 -2.90 -10.69 -0.56
N ARG A 70 -3.63 -10.73 0.55
CA ARG A 70 -4.50 -11.87 0.93
C ARG A 70 -5.50 -12.29 -0.15
N HIS A 71 -5.99 -11.35 -0.95
CA HIS A 71 -7.01 -11.57 -1.97
C HIS A 71 -6.45 -11.88 -3.37
N ALA A 72 -5.12 -11.91 -3.58
CA ALA A 72 -4.57 -12.16 -4.91
C ALA A 72 -3.13 -12.69 -4.95
N ARG A 73 -2.70 -13.07 -6.16
CA ARG A 73 -1.34 -13.56 -6.44
C ARG A 73 -0.29 -12.45 -6.59
N GLY A 74 -0.62 -11.19 -6.33
CA GLY A 74 0.29 -10.05 -6.46
C GLY A 74 -0.40 -8.80 -6.98
N PHE A 75 0.26 -7.66 -6.83
CA PHE A 75 -0.22 -6.37 -7.31
C PHE A 75 0.05 -6.15 -8.80
N HIS A 76 -0.83 -5.39 -9.45
CA HIS A 76 -0.58 -4.72 -10.72
C HIS A 76 0.09 -3.38 -10.45
N VAL A 77 1.42 -3.36 -10.46
CA VAL A 77 2.19 -2.14 -10.22
C VAL A 77 2.32 -1.32 -11.50
N VAL A 78 1.92 -0.05 -11.42
CA VAL A 78 1.93 0.93 -12.50
C VAL A 78 2.55 2.26 -12.03
N PRO A 79 2.93 3.17 -12.95
CA PRO A 79 3.44 2.79 -14.26
C PRO A 79 4.68 1.94 -14.09
#